data_AF-A0A419DCG6-F1
#
_entry.id   AF-A0A419DCG6-F1
#
_cell.length_a   1.000
_cell.length_b   1.000
_cell.length_c   1.000
_cell.angle_alpha   90.00
_cell.angle_beta   90.00
_cell.angle_gamma   90.00
#
_symmetry.space_group_name_H-M   'P 1'
#
loop_
_entity.id
_entity.type
_entity.pdbx_description
1 polymer ?
#
loop_
_entity_poly.entity_id
_entity_poly.type
_entity_poly.pdbx_seq_one_letter_code
_entity_poly.pdbx_strand_id
1 'polypeptide(L)'
;MADTETKETIVTEAAVEGNEDNYGGFDSEDPVVKIAESHGWLSKDKYKGDAEKWTTPDKYINAQWDINDATKNSNKRLERTVEQLEKQLSKISRGYEEMNKREQNKVQSELKELRKQAIEEGDAAKVDQIDEQIETLKQGDAGGGEPAVHPAVDEWMGQNEWYRPGGKGAPAEVQDIVELVEELNGLDEYSKLSPQFRLAKIDREVASYVEMRRPDLIGKYKFNGIKPATVNGKAAPKADDDDDTGKTRRSISDVEGNVTRGGRGAKGISYDSLNETEKAMCDSQTRAIPGYTKEEWLKDYAMQKARG
;
A
#
# COMPACT_ATOMS: atom_id res chain seq x y z
N MET A 1 35.01 15.53 -36.80
CA MET A 1 35.30 14.21 -37.39
C MET A 1 35.07 13.20 -36.28
N ALA A 2 33.90 12.56 -36.27
CA ALA A 2 33.56 11.50 -35.32
C ALA A 2 32.65 10.53 -36.08
N ASP A 3 33.11 9.30 -36.20
CA ASP A 3 32.56 8.24 -37.05
C ASP A 3 31.17 7.81 -36.58
N THR A 4 30.20 7.90 -37.49
CA THR A 4 28.87 7.31 -37.32
C THR A 4 28.91 5.88 -37.83
N GLU A 5 29.01 4.93 -36.91
CA GLU A 5 28.99 3.49 -37.18
C GLU A 5 27.53 3.04 -37.42
N THR A 6 27.15 2.97 -38.70
CA THR A 6 25.90 2.36 -39.18
C THR A 6 25.91 0.85 -38.94
N LYS A 7 25.09 0.37 -38.02
CA LYS A 7 24.79 -1.06 -37.86
C LYS A 7 23.81 -1.49 -38.95
N GLU A 8 24.32 -2.23 -39.93
CA GLU A 8 23.52 -3.00 -40.89
C GLU A 8 22.65 -4.01 -40.15
N THR A 9 21.34 -3.87 -40.32
CA THR A 9 20.34 -4.81 -39.83
C THR A 9 20.13 -5.85 -40.92
N ILE A 10 20.68 -7.04 -40.73
CA ILE A 10 20.42 -8.19 -41.61
C ILE A 10 19.01 -8.70 -41.28
N VAL A 11 18.05 -8.32 -42.11
CA VAL A 11 16.71 -8.89 -42.13
C VAL A 11 16.77 -10.18 -42.95
N THR A 12 16.86 -11.33 -42.27
CA THR A 12 16.57 -12.62 -42.89
C THR A 12 15.07 -12.90 -42.77
N GLU A 13 14.32 -12.41 -43.74
CA GLU A 13 12.94 -12.81 -44.02
C GLU A 13 13.00 -14.11 -44.84
N ALA A 14 13.13 -15.24 -44.15
CA ALA A 14 12.90 -16.55 -44.74
C ALA A 14 11.44 -16.93 -44.48
N ALA A 15 10.62 -16.82 -45.52
CA ALA A 15 9.27 -17.38 -45.56
C ALA A 15 9.36 -18.91 -45.42
N VAL A 16 9.07 -19.42 -44.23
CA VAL A 16 8.80 -20.84 -43.99
C VAL A 16 7.31 -21.06 -44.18
N GLU A 17 6.91 -21.31 -45.42
CA GLU A 17 5.57 -21.78 -45.76
C GLU A 17 5.40 -23.25 -45.33
N GLY A 18 4.47 -23.46 -44.39
CA GLY A 18 3.59 -24.63 -44.29
C GLY A 18 4.20 -26.03 -44.37
N ASN A 19 4.64 -26.56 -43.23
CA ASN A 19 4.64 -28.01 -43.00
C ASN A 19 4.08 -28.29 -41.59
N GLU A 20 2.78 -28.08 -41.41
CA GLU A 20 2.09 -28.17 -40.12
C GLU A 20 1.82 -29.63 -39.66
N ASP A 21 2.04 -30.62 -40.51
CA ASP A 21 1.61 -32.00 -40.25
C ASP A 21 2.73 -32.96 -39.82
N ASN A 22 3.97 -32.48 -39.66
CA ASN A 22 5.11 -33.31 -39.22
C ASN A 22 5.58 -32.97 -37.79
N TYR A 23 4.66 -32.84 -36.84
CA TYR A 23 4.96 -32.85 -35.40
C TYR A 23 5.01 -34.29 -34.87
N GLY A 24 5.85 -35.12 -35.50
CA GLY A 24 6.14 -36.47 -35.03
C GLY A 24 6.96 -36.42 -33.74
N GLY A 25 6.35 -36.83 -32.64
CA GLY A 25 6.94 -37.17 -31.33
C GLY A 25 8.28 -36.51 -31.01
N PHE A 26 8.25 -35.39 -30.29
CA PHE A 26 9.43 -34.93 -29.56
C PHE A 26 9.86 -36.05 -28.62
N ASP A 27 11.03 -36.63 -28.89
CA ASP A 27 11.56 -37.68 -28.05
C ASP A 27 11.80 -37.11 -26.66
N SER A 28 11.30 -37.78 -25.63
CA SER A 28 11.43 -37.33 -24.23
C SER A 28 12.89 -37.22 -23.78
N GLU A 29 13.82 -37.76 -24.58
CA GLU A 29 15.24 -37.68 -24.35
C GLU A 29 15.88 -36.37 -24.84
N ASP A 30 15.20 -35.57 -25.67
CA ASP A 30 15.70 -34.30 -26.19
C ASP A 30 16.04 -33.34 -25.03
N PRO A 31 17.27 -32.79 -24.99
CA PRO A 31 17.67 -31.86 -23.95
C PRO A 31 16.74 -30.65 -23.80
N VAL A 32 16.16 -30.14 -24.90
CA VAL A 32 15.23 -29.00 -24.86
C VAL A 32 13.94 -29.36 -24.14
N VAL A 33 13.41 -30.56 -24.37
CA VAL A 33 12.20 -31.06 -23.68
C VAL A 33 12.45 -31.17 -22.18
N LYS A 34 13.60 -31.72 -21.76
CA LYS A 34 13.96 -31.85 -20.33
C LYS A 34 14.09 -30.49 -19.65
N ILE A 35 14.70 -29.51 -20.32
CA ILE A 35 14.79 -28.13 -19.81
C ILE A 35 13.39 -27.53 -19.68
N ALA A 36 12.55 -27.63 -20.71
CA ALA A 36 11.18 -27.12 -20.66
C ALA A 36 10.38 -27.78 -19.52
N GLU A 37 10.44 -29.11 -19.39
CA GLU A 37 9.77 -29.86 -18.32
C GLU A 37 10.24 -29.43 -16.93
N SER A 38 11.55 -29.17 -16.75
CA SER A 38 12.09 -28.62 -15.49
C SER A 38 11.55 -27.22 -15.14
N HIS A 39 11.15 -26.45 -16.15
CA HIS A 39 10.49 -25.15 -16.02
C HIS A 39 8.96 -25.24 -15.99
N GLY A 40 8.41 -26.44 -15.79
CA GLY A 40 6.98 -26.67 -15.63
C GLY A 40 6.18 -26.80 -16.92
N TRP A 41 6.85 -26.90 -18.08
CA TRP A 41 6.17 -27.26 -19.32
C TRP A 41 5.69 -28.72 -19.25
N LEU A 42 4.56 -29.02 -19.90
CA LEU A 42 3.99 -30.36 -19.94
C LEU A 42 3.89 -30.84 -21.38
N SER A 43 4.28 -32.10 -21.63
CA SER A 43 4.06 -32.74 -22.92
C SER A 43 2.56 -32.80 -23.27
N LYS A 44 2.25 -32.92 -24.56
CA LYS A 44 0.87 -32.87 -25.08
C LYS A 44 -0.06 -33.88 -24.38
N ASP A 45 0.46 -35.07 -24.07
CA ASP A 45 -0.30 -36.14 -23.39
C ASP A 45 -0.57 -35.83 -21.90
N LYS A 46 0.29 -35.02 -21.26
CA LYS A 46 0.16 -34.64 -19.85
C LYS A 46 -0.58 -33.32 -19.67
N TYR A 47 -0.71 -32.51 -20.73
CA TYR A 47 -1.38 -31.22 -20.69
C TYR A 47 -2.90 -31.40 -20.67
N LYS A 48 -3.53 -31.04 -19.55
CA LYS A 48 -5.00 -31.16 -19.35
C LYS A 48 -5.80 -29.95 -19.85
N GLY A 49 -5.13 -28.94 -20.39
CA GLY A 49 -5.76 -27.71 -20.88
C GLY A 49 -6.29 -27.85 -22.30
N ASP A 50 -6.65 -26.71 -22.88
CA ASP A 50 -7.08 -26.59 -24.26
C ASP A 50 -5.92 -26.92 -25.22
N ALA A 51 -6.10 -27.93 -26.07
CA ALA A 51 -5.04 -28.43 -26.94
C ALA A 51 -4.52 -27.36 -27.93
N GLU A 52 -5.34 -26.37 -28.27
CA GLU A 52 -4.95 -25.25 -29.14
C GLU A 52 -3.97 -24.28 -28.46
N LYS A 53 -3.96 -24.23 -27.12
CA LYS A 53 -3.07 -23.36 -26.34
C LYS A 53 -1.75 -24.04 -25.97
N TRP A 54 -1.59 -25.31 -26.33
CA TRP A 54 -0.35 -26.02 -26.09
C TRP A 54 0.75 -25.50 -27.03
N THR A 55 1.92 -25.22 -26.46
CA THR A 55 3.07 -24.65 -27.19
C THR A 55 4.23 -25.64 -27.22
N THR A 56 5.10 -25.51 -28.22
CA THR A 56 6.31 -26.33 -28.33
C THR A 56 7.32 -25.98 -27.24
N PRO A 57 8.22 -26.92 -26.86
CA PRO A 57 9.25 -26.68 -25.84
C PRO A 57 10.08 -25.42 -26.10
N ASP A 58 10.56 -25.23 -27.33
CA ASP A 58 11.38 -24.07 -27.71
C ASP A 58 10.62 -22.75 -27.52
N LYS A 59 9.36 -22.70 -27.97
CA LYS A 59 8.52 -21.50 -27.83
C LYS A 59 8.24 -21.21 -26.36
N TYR A 60 8.02 -22.22 -25.54
CA TYR A 60 7.81 -22.07 -24.10
C TYR A 60 9.05 -21.53 -23.40
N ILE A 61 10.24 -22.10 -23.67
CA ILE A 61 11.50 -21.64 -23.07
C ILE A 61 11.77 -20.18 -23.46
N ASN A 62 11.66 -19.83 -24.75
CA ASN A 62 11.89 -18.46 -25.19
C ASN A 62 10.92 -17.47 -24.53
N ALA A 63 9.62 -17.80 -24.48
CA ALA A 63 8.64 -16.99 -23.78
C ALA A 63 8.95 -16.83 -22.29
N GLN A 64 9.42 -17.90 -21.63
CA GLN A 64 9.81 -17.86 -20.22
C GLN A 64 11.03 -16.96 -20.00
N TRP A 65 12.00 -16.96 -20.92
CA TRP A 65 13.17 -16.09 -20.85
C TRP A 65 12.78 -14.62 -21.03
N ASP A 66 11.92 -14.32 -21.99
CA ASP A 66 11.39 -12.98 -22.20
C ASP A 66 10.63 -12.47 -20.96
N ILE A 67 9.79 -13.32 -20.35
CA ILE A 67 9.09 -12.99 -19.10
C ILE A 67 10.09 -12.76 -17.97
N ASN A 68 11.09 -13.63 -17.82
CA ASN A 68 12.10 -13.51 -16.78
C ASN A 68 12.92 -12.21 -16.93
N ASP A 69 13.30 -11.85 -18.15
CA ASP A 69 14.08 -10.65 -18.40
C ASP A 69 13.22 -9.38 -18.25
N ALA A 70 11.96 -9.40 -18.69
CA ALA A 70 11.01 -8.34 -18.40
C ALA A 70 10.81 -8.16 -16.88
N THR A 71 10.69 -9.26 -16.14
CA THR A 71 10.55 -9.26 -14.67
C THR A 71 11.80 -8.71 -13.98
N LYS A 72 13.00 -9.16 -14.38
CA LYS A 72 14.28 -8.62 -13.87
C LYS A 72 14.41 -7.12 -14.12
N ASN A 73 14.03 -6.65 -15.31
CA ASN A 73 14.06 -5.23 -15.65
C ASN A 73 13.06 -4.42 -14.83
N SER A 74 11.87 -4.97 -14.59
CA SER A 74 10.85 -4.37 -13.70
C SER A 74 11.37 -4.28 -12.26
N ASN A 75 11.95 -5.36 -11.72
CA ASN A 75 12.52 -5.38 -10.37
C ASN A 75 13.64 -4.36 -10.21
N LYS A 76 14.58 -4.30 -11.16
CA LYS A 76 15.65 -3.27 -11.17
C LYS A 76 15.08 -1.85 -11.20
N ARG A 77 13.97 -1.61 -11.91
CA ARG A 77 13.29 -0.31 -11.92
C ARG A 77 12.65 -0.01 -10.57
N LEU A 78 12.01 -1.00 -9.94
CA LEU A 78 11.41 -0.86 -8.61
C LEU A 78 12.48 -0.58 -7.55
N GLU A 79 13.59 -1.31 -7.56
CA GLU A 79 14.74 -1.06 -6.67
C GLU A 79 15.26 0.38 -6.77
N ARG A 80 15.48 0.87 -8.00
CA ARG A 80 15.87 2.28 -8.23
C ARG A 80 14.83 3.28 -7.71
N THR A 81 13.55 2.94 -7.84
CA THR A 81 12.45 3.79 -7.34
C THR A 81 12.45 3.84 -5.82
N VAL A 82 12.66 2.70 -5.15
CA VAL A 82 12.79 2.62 -3.69
C VAL A 82 13.99 3.43 -3.22
N GLU A 83 15.17 3.25 -3.82
CA GLU A 83 16.37 4.04 -3.48
C GLU A 83 16.14 5.56 -3.66
N GLN A 84 15.40 5.96 -4.70
CA GLN A 84 15.07 7.36 -4.93
C GLN A 84 14.13 7.92 -3.86
N LEU A 85 13.11 7.15 -3.45
CA LEU A 85 12.19 7.53 -2.39
C LEU A 85 12.91 7.62 -1.03
N GLU A 86 13.79 6.69 -0.70
CA GLU A 86 14.62 6.74 0.51
C GLU A 86 15.50 8.00 0.54
N LYS A 87 16.14 8.34 -0.59
CA LYS A 87 16.91 9.58 -0.71
C LYS A 87 16.04 10.83 -0.54
N GLN A 88 14.80 10.83 -1.05
CA GLN A 88 13.87 11.93 -0.87
C GLN A 88 13.41 12.04 0.60
N LEU A 89 13.07 10.93 1.25
CA LEU A 89 12.71 10.89 2.67
C LEU A 89 13.84 11.39 3.55
N SER A 90 15.09 10.99 3.29
CA SER A 90 16.26 11.49 4.01
C SER A 90 16.43 13.00 3.86
N LYS A 91 16.24 13.56 2.66
CA LYS A 91 16.29 15.02 2.43
C LYS A 91 15.19 15.75 3.18
N ILE A 92 13.97 15.20 3.20
CA ILE A 92 12.83 15.77 3.92
C ILE A 92 13.10 15.76 5.43
N SER A 93 13.55 14.63 5.98
CA SER A 93 13.92 14.50 7.41
C SER A 93 14.96 15.54 7.80
N ARG A 94 16.03 15.67 7.02
CA ARG A 94 17.06 16.69 7.23
C ARG A 94 16.49 18.11 7.15
N GLY A 95 15.60 18.37 6.20
CA GLY A 95 14.91 19.66 6.07
C GLY A 95 14.10 20.01 7.32
N TYR A 96 13.37 19.04 7.89
CA TYR A 96 12.64 19.21 9.14
C TYR A 96 13.57 19.46 10.33
N GLU A 97 14.68 18.72 10.44
CA GLU A 97 15.67 18.97 11.50
C GLU A 97 16.27 20.37 11.40
N GLU A 98 16.62 20.83 10.19
CA GLU A 98 17.15 22.18 9.97
C GLU A 98 16.09 23.26 10.25
N MET A 99 14.82 23.03 9.89
CA MET A 99 13.72 23.93 10.18
C MET A 99 13.46 24.03 11.69
N ASN A 100 13.36 22.91 12.38
CA ASN A 100 13.17 22.86 13.83
C ASN A 100 14.32 23.56 14.55
N LYS A 101 15.58 23.33 14.15
CA LYS A 101 16.75 24.04 14.69
C LYS A 101 16.66 25.55 14.46
N ARG A 102 16.20 26.00 13.29
CA ARG A 102 16.01 27.43 13.01
C ARG A 102 14.92 28.04 13.88
N GLU A 103 13.80 27.35 14.05
CA GLU A 103 12.71 27.79 14.92
C GLU A 103 13.13 27.84 16.38
N GLN A 104 13.77 26.79 16.88
CA GLN A 104 14.37 26.76 18.22
C GLN A 104 15.35 27.93 18.42
N ASN A 105 16.24 28.19 17.46
CA ASN A 105 17.18 29.31 17.54
C ASN A 105 16.47 30.67 17.56
N LYS A 106 15.40 30.84 16.79
CA LYS A 106 14.57 32.07 16.80
C LYS A 106 13.92 32.27 18.16
N VAL A 107 13.23 31.25 18.68
CA VAL A 107 12.60 31.30 20.01
C VAL A 107 13.63 31.59 21.09
N GLN A 108 14.80 30.94 21.03
CA GLN A 108 15.90 31.22 21.96
C GLN A 108 16.43 32.66 21.85
N SER A 109 16.50 33.25 20.65
CA SER A 109 16.90 34.66 20.49
C SER A 109 15.85 35.61 21.06
N GLU A 110 14.56 35.36 20.80
CA GLU A 110 13.45 36.16 21.30
C GLU A 110 13.41 36.15 22.84
N LEU A 111 13.58 34.98 23.47
CA LEU A 111 13.65 34.87 24.93
C LEU A 111 14.85 35.63 25.51
N LYS A 112 16.02 35.60 24.84
CA LYS A 112 17.19 36.38 25.29
C LYS A 112 16.95 37.89 25.21
N GLU A 113 16.24 38.36 24.18
CA GLU A 113 15.86 39.76 24.05
C GLU A 113 14.86 40.17 25.14
N LEU A 114 13.84 39.35 25.39
CA LEU A 114 12.87 39.57 26.47
C LEU A 114 13.54 39.59 27.85
N ARG A 115 14.52 38.69 28.07
CA ARG A 115 15.32 38.67 29.29
C ARG A 115 16.07 39.99 29.49
N LYS A 116 16.68 40.51 28.43
CA LYS A 116 17.40 41.79 28.46
C LYS A 116 16.44 42.94 28.82
N GLN A 117 15.25 42.97 28.23
CA GLN A 117 14.23 43.97 28.55
C GLN A 117 13.79 43.90 30.01
N ALA A 118 13.55 42.70 30.56
CA ALA A 118 13.19 42.51 31.96
C ALA A 118 14.28 43.02 32.93
N ILE A 119 15.56 42.86 32.57
CA ILE A 119 16.68 43.41 33.33
C ILE A 119 16.69 44.94 33.29
N GLU A 120 16.44 45.55 32.13
CA GLU A 120 16.34 47.01 31.97
C GLU A 120 15.17 47.61 32.77
N GLU A 121 14.05 46.87 32.87
CA GLU A 121 12.87 47.24 33.66
C GLU A 121 13.03 46.97 35.16
N GLY A 122 14.04 46.20 35.57
CA GLY A 122 14.26 45.81 36.97
C GLY A 122 13.28 44.74 37.49
N ASP A 123 12.66 43.97 36.60
CA ASP A 123 11.72 42.90 36.96
C ASP A 123 12.46 41.56 37.14
N ALA A 124 12.93 41.31 38.35
CA ALA A 124 13.67 40.09 38.68
C ALA A 124 12.85 38.80 38.50
N ALA A 125 11.54 38.85 38.82
CA ALA A 125 10.69 37.66 38.72
C ALA A 125 10.52 37.20 37.27
N LYS A 126 10.41 38.14 36.33
CA LYS A 126 10.33 37.85 34.89
C LYS A 126 11.64 37.30 34.33
N VAL A 127 12.79 37.75 34.85
CA VAL A 127 14.10 37.20 34.46
C VAL A 127 14.19 35.72 34.85
N ASP A 128 13.82 35.37 36.08
CA ASP A 128 13.86 33.99 36.56
C ASP A 128 12.95 33.08 35.70
N GLN A 129 11.74 33.53 35.38
CA GLN A 129 10.83 32.79 34.49
C GLN A 129 11.40 32.57 33.09
N ILE A 130 12.03 33.59 32.50
CA ILE A 130 12.62 33.47 31.16
C ILE A 130 13.84 32.54 31.20
N ASP A 131 14.64 32.59 32.26
CA ASP A 131 15.79 31.69 32.44
C ASP A 131 15.33 30.23 32.56
N GLU A 132 14.25 29.93 33.29
CA GLU A 132 13.62 28.60 33.32
C GLU A 132 13.10 28.15 31.94
N GLN A 133 12.51 29.06 31.15
CA GLN A 133 12.05 28.74 29.79
C GLN A 133 13.22 28.43 28.84
N ILE A 134 14.32 29.19 28.93
CA ILE A 134 15.54 28.94 28.16
C ILE A 134 16.16 27.61 28.57
N GLU A 135 16.19 27.29 29.86
CA GLU A 135 16.69 26.01 30.35
C GLU A 135 15.83 24.84 29.89
N THR A 136 14.50 24.98 29.97
CA THR A 136 13.53 23.98 29.46
C THR A 136 13.73 23.74 27.96
N LEU A 137 13.89 24.80 27.16
CA LEU A 137 14.15 24.69 25.72
C LEU A 137 15.49 24.01 25.40
N LYS A 138 16.52 24.21 26.22
CA LYS A 138 17.82 23.53 26.06
C LYS A 138 17.78 22.07 26.51
N GLN A 139 17.06 21.78 27.60
CA GLN A 139 16.90 20.42 28.11
C GLN A 139 15.98 19.58 27.21
N GLY A 140 15.01 20.20 26.52
CA GLY A 140 14.14 19.53 25.55
C GLY A 140 14.86 18.87 24.37
N ASP A 141 16.12 19.24 24.09
CA ASP A 141 16.97 18.57 23.10
C ASP A 141 17.84 17.43 23.71
N ALA A 142 18.01 17.37 25.04
CA ALA A 142 18.92 16.45 25.73
C ALA A 142 18.21 15.39 26.60
N GLY A 143 17.00 15.67 27.07
CA GLY A 143 16.09 14.71 27.66
C GLY A 143 14.86 14.66 26.79
N GLY A 144 14.49 13.47 26.30
CA GLY A 144 13.30 13.25 25.50
C GLY A 144 12.04 13.73 26.22
N GLY A 145 11.74 15.02 26.11
CA GLY A 145 10.40 15.55 26.28
C GLY A 145 9.56 14.74 25.32
N GLU A 146 8.61 13.99 25.89
CA GLU A 146 7.77 13.03 25.20
C GLU A 146 7.32 13.68 23.88
N PRO A 147 7.86 13.22 22.73
CA PRO A 147 7.67 13.90 21.46
C PRO A 147 6.17 14.05 21.27
N ALA A 148 5.72 15.28 21.02
CA ALA A 148 4.30 15.58 20.83
C ALA A 148 3.68 14.46 20.00
N VAL A 149 2.80 13.68 20.66
CA VAL A 149 2.33 12.41 20.11
C VAL A 149 1.73 12.71 18.75
N HIS A 150 2.24 12.02 17.72
CA HIS A 150 1.81 12.30 16.37
C HIS A 150 0.28 12.09 16.29
N PRO A 151 -0.51 12.98 15.63
CA PRO A 151 -1.98 12.90 15.66
C PRO A 151 -2.56 11.53 15.25
N ALA A 152 -1.88 10.84 14.33
CA ALA A 152 -2.26 9.48 13.93
C ALA A 152 -2.13 8.45 15.06
N VAL A 153 -1.19 8.63 15.98
CA VAL A 153 -1.02 7.75 17.16
C VAL A 153 -2.14 8.04 18.15
N ASP A 154 -2.49 9.30 18.38
CA ASP A 154 -3.65 9.67 19.23
C ASP A 154 -4.96 9.13 18.66
N GLU A 155 -5.19 9.29 17.35
CA GLU A 155 -6.37 8.75 16.68
C GLU A 155 -6.43 7.22 16.78
N TRP A 156 -5.30 6.55 16.56
CA TRP A 156 -5.21 5.09 16.65
C TRP A 156 -5.41 4.58 18.09
N MET A 157 -4.87 5.27 19.10
CA MET A 157 -5.13 4.96 20.51
C MET A 157 -6.60 5.16 20.86
N GLY A 158 -7.26 6.17 20.29
CA GLY A 158 -8.71 6.38 20.46
C GLY A 158 -9.56 5.29 19.82
N GLN A 159 -9.10 4.68 18.73
CA GLN A 159 -9.79 3.56 18.08
C GLN A 159 -9.55 2.22 18.77
N ASN A 160 -8.38 2.06 19.40
CA ASN A 160 -7.92 0.83 20.04
C ASN A 160 -7.90 1.01 21.56
N GLU A 161 -9.08 1.19 22.17
CA GLU A 161 -9.22 1.37 23.63
C GLU A 161 -8.64 0.21 24.46
N TRP A 162 -8.52 -0.97 23.84
CA TRP A 162 -7.89 -2.16 24.40
C TRP A 162 -6.36 -2.03 24.55
N TYR A 163 -5.74 -1.08 23.84
CA TYR A 163 -4.32 -0.81 23.88
C TYR A 163 -4.00 0.42 24.73
N ARG A 164 -3.06 0.26 25.66
CA ARG A 164 -2.41 1.36 26.37
C ARG A 164 -0.92 1.07 26.44
N PRO A 165 -0.04 2.03 26.14
CA PRO A 165 1.41 1.84 26.23
C PRO A 165 1.81 1.25 27.59
N GLY A 166 2.64 0.21 27.56
CA GLY A 166 3.08 -0.51 28.76
C GLY A 166 1.99 -1.38 29.42
N GLY A 167 0.90 -1.67 28.71
CA GLY A 167 -0.15 -2.62 29.10
C GLY A 167 -0.98 -2.25 30.33
N LYS A 168 -0.78 -1.05 30.88
CA LYS A 168 -1.46 -0.60 32.11
C LYS A 168 -2.95 -0.33 31.84
N GLY A 169 -3.81 -1.18 32.40
CA GLY A 169 -5.26 -1.05 32.29
C GLY A 169 -5.87 -1.77 31.09
N ALA A 170 -5.06 -2.44 30.26
CA ALA A 170 -5.59 -3.36 29.26
C ALA A 170 -6.22 -4.58 29.95
N PRO A 171 -7.44 -5.00 29.55
CA PRO A 171 -8.08 -6.21 30.08
C PRO A 171 -7.16 -7.43 29.98
N ALA A 172 -7.19 -8.32 30.98
CA ALA A 172 -6.33 -9.51 31.01
C ALA A 172 -6.49 -10.39 29.76
N GLU A 173 -7.69 -10.38 29.16
CA GLU A 173 -8.01 -11.16 27.96
C GLU A 173 -7.37 -10.64 26.66
N VAL A 174 -6.81 -9.42 26.63
CA VAL A 174 -6.12 -8.84 25.45
C VAL A 174 -4.62 -8.62 25.67
N GLN A 175 -4.07 -9.04 26.82
CA GLN A 175 -2.67 -8.79 27.17
C GLN A 175 -1.68 -9.42 26.18
N ASP A 176 -2.00 -10.59 25.63
CA ASP A 176 -1.20 -11.24 24.58
C ASP A 176 -1.15 -10.41 23.29
N ILE A 177 -2.24 -9.70 22.97
CA ILE A 177 -2.28 -8.79 21.81
C ILE A 177 -1.48 -7.53 22.10
N VAL A 178 -1.55 -6.99 23.32
CA VAL A 178 -0.74 -5.83 23.72
C VAL A 178 0.75 -6.17 23.65
N GLU A 179 1.15 -7.34 24.12
CA GLU A 179 2.54 -7.82 24.04
C GLU A 179 3.01 -7.92 22.58
N LEU A 180 2.18 -8.45 21.67
CA LEU A 180 2.46 -8.45 20.24
C LEU A 180 2.67 -7.04 19.69
N VAL A 181 1.81 -6.08 20.05
CA VAL A 181 1.95 -4.69 19.57
C VAL A 181 3.26 -4.06 20.06
N GLU A 182 3.63 -4.30 21.31
CA GLU A 182 4.89 -3.80 21.88
C GLU A 182 6.11 -4.46 21.21
N GLU A 183 6.05 -5.76 20.94
CA GLU A 183 7.08 -6.48 20.18
C GLU A 183 7.24 -5.89 18.78
N LEU A 184 6.13 -5.69 18.05
CA LEU A 184 6.13 -5.09 16.73
C LEU A 184 6.67 -3.65 16.74
N ASN A 185 6.31 -2.85 17.75
CA ASN A 185 6.83 -1.50 17.92
C ASN A 185 8.35 -1.46 18.21
N GLY A 186 8.88 -2.49 18.88
CA GLY A 186 10.30 -2.62 19.20
C GLY A 186 11.17 -3.07 18.02
N LEU A 187 10.59 -3.57 16.93
CA LEU A 187 11.35 -4.02 15.76
C LEU A 187 11.97 -2.83 15.00
N ASP A 188 13.26 -2.94 14.67
CA ASP A 188 14.01 -1.94 13.89
C ASP A 188 13.39 -1.68 12.50
N GLU A 189 12.68 -2.66 11.93
CA GLU A 189 11.95 -2.48 10.68
C GLU A 189 10.79 -1.47 10.84
N TYR A 190 10.10 -1.50 11.99
CA TYR A 190 8.96 -0.62 12.27
C TYR A 190 9.40 0.78 12.67
N SER A 191 10.56 0.91 13.34
CA SER A 191 11.13 2.21 13.70
C SER A 191 11.41 3.10 12.48
N LYS A 192 11.72 2.49 11.33
CA LYS A 192 11.97 3.16 10.03
C LYS A 192 10.72 3.61 9.30
N LEU A 193 9.55 3.09 9.67
CA LEU A 193 8.27 3.47 9.07
C LEU A 193 7.76 4.78 9.67
N SER A 194 7.08 5.59 8.85
CA SER A 194 6.29 6.72 9.36
C SER A 194 5.22 6.22 10.35
N PRO A 195 4.77 7.03 11.32
CA PRO A 195 3.76 6.62 12.30
C PRO A 195 2.51 5.99 11.67
N GLN A 196 1.96 6.56 10.60
CA GLN A 196 0.76 6.05 9.93
C GLN A 196 0.97 4.65 9.34
N PHE A 197 2.06 4.46 8.58
CA PHE A 197 2.40 3.15 8.00
C PHE A 197 2.73 2.11 9.06
N ARG A 198 3.37 2.53 10.16
CA ARG A 198 3.67 1.66 11.30
C ARG A 198 2.39 1.12 11.93
N LEU A 199 1.46 2.01 12.28
CA LEU A 199 0.18 1.66 12.90
C LEU A 199 -0.68 0.80 11.97
N ALA A 200 -0.74 1.12 10.67
CA ALA A 200 -1.46 0.30 9.70
C ALA A 200 -0.87 -1.12 9.54
N LYS A 201 0.46 -1.27 9.67
CA LYS A 201 1.12 -2.58 9.66
C LYS A 201 0.82 -3.36 10.95
N ILE A 202 0.88 -2.69 12.11
CA ILE A 202 0.49 -3.26 13.41
C ILE A 202 -0.96 -3.75 13.36
N ASP A 203 -1.89 -2.94 12.86
CA ASP A 203 -3.31 -3.31 12.74
C ASP A 203 -3.49 -4.59 11.91
N ARG A 204 -2.74 -4.74 10.82
CA ARG A 204 -2.79 -5.95 9.98
C ARG A 204 -2.29 -7.19 10.72
N GLU A 205 -1.16 -7.08 11.43
CA GLU A 205 -0.59 -8.20 12.18
C GLU A 205 -1.47 -8.59 13.37
N VAL A 206 -1.99 -7.61 14.09
CA VAL A 206 -2.96 -7.81 15.17
C VAL A 206 -4.23 -8.48 14.63
N ALA A 207 -4.77 -8.01 13.50
CA ALA A 207 -5.93 -8.61 12.86
C ALA A 207 -5.69 -10.09 12.51
N SER A 208 -4.55 -10.39 11.88
CA SER A 208 -4.14 -11.76 11.54
C SER A 208 -3.99 -12.65 12.78
N TYR A 209 -3.37 -12.12 13.84
CA TYR A 209 -3.21 -12.82 15.11
C TYR A 209 -4.56 -13.13 15.77
N VAL A 210 -5.47 -12.16 15.82
CA VAL A 210 -6.79 -12.32 16.41
C VAL A 210 -7.63 -13.33 15.63
N GLU A 211 -7.65 -13.25 14.29
CA GLU A 211 -8.37 -14.22 13.45
C GLU A 211 -7.86 -15.66 13.63
N MET A 212 -6.54 -15.84 13.77
CA MET A 212 -5.93 -17.16 13.87
C MET A 212 -6.00 -17.75 15.28
N ARG A 213 -5.75 -16.95 16.33
CA ARG A 213 -5.55 -17.45 17.69
C ARG A 213 -6.63 -17.05 18.69
N ARG A 214 -7.32 -15.93 18.47
CA ARG A 214 -8.30 -15.36 19.41
C ARG A 214 -9.62 -14.99 18.74
N PRO A 215 -10.27 -15.92 18.00
CA PRO A 215 -11.51 -15.61 17.31
C PRO A 215 -12.66 -15.26 18.29
N ASP A 216 -12.54 -15.65 19.56
CA ASP A 216 -13.48 -15.32 20.65
C ASP A 216 -13.53 -13.82 21.00
N LEU A 217 -12.50 -13.06 20.61
CA LEU A 217 -12.44 -11.61 20.81
C LEU A 217 -13.07 -10.83 19.66
N ILE A 218 -13.31 -11.48 18.51
CA ILE A 218 -13.95 -10.85 17.36
C ILE A 218 -15.39 -10.47 17.74
N GLY A 219 -15.67 -9.16 17.75
CA GLY A 219 -16.96 -8.58 18.12
C GLY A 219 -17.04 -8.07 19.57
N LYS A 220 -16.14 -8.49 20.46
CA LYS A 220 -15.99 -7.87 21.79
C LYS A 220 -15.19 -6.58 21.73
N TYR A 221 -14.14 -6.58 20.93
CA TYR A 221 -13.26 -5.44 20.71
C TYR A 221 -13.26 -5.02 19.24
N LYS A 222 -13.00 -3.73 19.00
CA LYS A 222 -12.74 -3.21 17.66
C LYS A 222 -11.26 -3.37 17.36
N PHE A 223 -10.94 -4.26 16.43
CA PHE A 223 -9.62 -4.37 15.84
C PHE A 223 -9.69 -3.82 14.42
N ASN A 224 -8.85 -2.84 14.10
CA ASN A 224 -8.78 -2.30 12.75
C ASN A 224 -8.36 -3.38 11.74
N GLY A 225 -9.00 -3.41 10.58
CA GLY A 225 -8.69 -4.37 9.51
C GLY A 225 -9.46 -5.69 9.55
N ILE A 226 -10.05 -6.08 10.69
CA ILE A 226 -10.99 -7.21 10.75
C ILE A 226 -12.35 -6.69 10.30
N LYS A 227 -12.82 -7.15 9.13
CA LYS A 227 -14.21 -6.91 8.74
C LYS A 227 -15.07 -7.65 9.76
N PRO A 228 -16.07 -7.00 10.41
CA PRO A 228 -16.99 -7.73 11.27
C PRO A 228 -17.52 -8.86 10.42
N ALA A 229 -17.31 -10.11 10.86
CA ALA A 229 -17.82 -11.26 10.14
C ALA A 229 -19.27 -10.94 9.86
N THR A 230 -19.63 -10.76 8.58
CA THR A 230 -21.03 -10.63 8.19
C THR A 230 -21.62 -11.97 8.57
N VAL A 231 -22.13 -12.04 9.79
CA VAL A 231 -22.98 -13.11 10.26
C VAL A 231 -24.18 -13.00 9.35
N ASN A 232 -24.11 -13.69 8.21
CA ASN A 232 -25.25 -13.97 7.37
C ASN A 232 -26.32 -14.46 8.33
N GLY A 233 -27.38 -13.67 8.50
CA GLY A 233 -28.37 -13.77 9.57
C GLY A 233 -29.19 -15.06 9.56
N LYS A 234 -28.54 -16.21 9.70
CA LYS A 234 -29.12 -17.37 10.33
C LYS A 234 -28.76 -17.27 11.80
N ALA A 235 -29.72 -16.75 12.57
CA ALA A 235 -29.76 -16.95 14.00
C ALA A 235 -29.36 -18.41 14.30
N ALA A 236 -28.50 -18.61 15.29
CA ALA A 236 -28.20 -19.93 15.81
C ALA A 236 -29.53 -20.65 16.07
N PRO A 237 -29.76 -21.86 15.51
CA PRO A 237 -30.99 -22.57 15.75
C PRO A 237 -31.12 -22.80 17.26
N LYS A 238 -32.21 -22.30 17.83
CA LYS A 238 -32.65 -22.76 19.14
C LYS A 238 -32.86 -24.27 19.03
N ALA A 239 -32.32 -25.00 19.99
CA ALA A 239 -32.61 -26.41 20.16
C ALA A 239 -34.06 -26.52 20.62
N ASP A 240 -34.98 -26.60 19.66
CA ASP A 240 -36.33 -27.05 19.87
C ASP A 240 -36.43 -28.41 19.16
N ASP A 241 -36.60 -29.45 19.96
CA ASP A 241 -37.14 -30.74 19.54
C ASP A 241 -38.41 -30.49 18.74
N ASP A 242 -38.47 -30.95 17.49
CA ASP A 242 -39.64 -31.68 16.98
C ASP A 242 -39.43 -32.22 15.56
N ASP A 243 -39.88 -33.45 15.45
CA ASP A 243 -39.96 -34.39 14.35
C ASP A 243 -40.98 -33.89 13.31
N ASP A 244 -40.58 -33.53 12.08
CA ASP A 244 -41.44 -33.77 10.91
C ASP A 244 -40.72 -33.68 9.57
N THR A 245 -41.14 -34.61 8.73
CA THR A 245 -40.70 -35.03 7.42
C THR A 245 -41.01 -34.05 6.28
N GLY A 246 -40.17 -34.08 5.24
CA GLY A 246 -40.67 -33.97 3.87
C GLY A 246 -40.12 -32.86 2.97
N LYS A 247 -39.27 -33.29 2.04
CA LYS A 247 -39.24 -32.90 0.61
C LYS A 247 -39.24 -31.40 0.26
N THR A 248 -38.11 -30.93 -0.26
CA THR A 248 -38.00 -30.57 -1.69
C THR A 248 -36.53 -30.31 -2.08
N ARG A 249 -35.94 -31.24 -2.83
CA ARG A 249 -34.75 -30.99 -3.64
C ARG A 249 -35.14 -30.06 -4.79
N ARG A 250 -34.53 -28.87 -4.89
CA ARG A 250 -34.50 -28.12 -6.14
C ARG A 250 -33.10 -28.22 -6.74
N SER A 251 -33.10 -28.71 -7.96
CA SER A 251 -32.01 -28.82 -8.91
C SER A 251 -31.34 -27.48 -9.16
N ILE A 252 -30.00 -27.49 -9.10
CA ILE A 252 -29.12 -26.47 -9.67
C ILE A 252 -28.84 -26.93 -11.10
N SER A 253 -29.41 -26.25 -12.08
CA SER A 253 -28.93 -26.25 -13.45
C SER A 253 -29.07 -24.84 -14.04
N ASP A 254 -28.08 -24.49 -14.85
CA ASP A 254 -28.11 -23.45 -15.89
C ASP A 254 -28.12 -21.97 -15.44
N VAL A 255 -26.91 -21.44 -15.22
CA VAL A 255 -26.61 -20.01 -15.46
C VAL A 255 -25.32 -19.91 -16.27
N GLU A 256 -25.37 -20.37 -17.53
CA GLU A 256 -24.55 -19.79 -18.58
C GLU A 256 -25.30 -18.58 -19.13
N GLY A 257 -24.94 -17.41 -18.62
CA GLY A 257 -25.48 -16.13 -19.02
C GLY A 257 -24.37 -15.11 -19.02
N ASN A 258 -23.69 -15.01 -20.16
CA ASN A 258 -22.77 -13.95 -20.54
C ASN A 258 -23.51 -12.59 -20.48
N VAL A 259 -23.58 -12.00 -19.29
CA VAL A 259 -23.95 -10.60 -19.13
C VAL A 259 -22.67 -9.81 -19.31
N THR A 260 -22.48 -9.29 -20.52
CA THR A 260 -21.72 -8.06 -20.73
C THR A 260 -22.29 -7.04 -19.75
N ARG A 261 -21.58 -6.84 -18.64
CA ARG A 261 -21.88 -5.83 -17.63
C ARG A 261 -21.61 -4.50 -18.31
N GLY A 262 -22.58 -4.04 -19.12
CA GLY A 262 -22.74 -2.66 -19.49
C GLY A 262 -22.96 -1.91 -18.19
N GLY A 263 -21.86 -1.56 -17.53
CA GLY A 263 -21.86 -0.59 -16.45
C GLY A 263 -22.61 0.60 -17.01
N ARG A 264 -23.77 0.91 -16.42
CA ARG A 264 -24.50 2.15 -16.70
C ARG A 264 -23.46 3.25 -16.59
N GLY A 265 -22.99 3.74 -17.74
CA GLY A 265 -21.97 4.76 -17.80
C GLY A 265 -22.46 5.89 -16.94
N ALA A 266 -21.76 6.17 -15.84
CA ALA A 266 -21.92 7.43 -15.14
C ALA A 266 -21.81 8.49 -16.23
N LYS A 267 -22.88 9.25 -16.44
CA LYS A 267 -22.92 10.30 -17.47
C LYS A 267 -21.69 11.16 -17.24
N GLY A 268 -20.69 11.04 -18.13
CA GLY A 268 -19.42 11.72 -17.95
C GLY A 268 -19.69 13.22 -17.80
N ILE A 269 -19.10 13.85 -16.79
CA ILE A 269 -19.14 15.30 -16.65
C ILE A 269 -18.41 15.85 -17.88
N SER A 270 -19.15 16.57 -18.72
CA SER A 270 -18.58 17.24 -19.90
C SER A 270 -17.95 18.57 -19.48
N TYR A 271 -16.91 19.02 -20.17
CA TYR A 271 -16.30 20.33 -19.91
C TYR A 271 -17.35 21.46 -19.97
N ASP A 272 -18.30 21.39 -20.89
CA ASP A 272 -19.34 22.42 -21.05
C ASP A 272 -20.28 22.53 -19.85
N SER A 273 -20.48 21.42 -19.13
CA SER A 273 -21.30 21.37 -17.92
C SER A 273 -20.64 21.91 -16.65
N LEU A 274 -19.35 22.25 -16.71
CA LEU A 274 -18.62 22.88 -15.61
C LEU A 274 -18.98 24.37 -15.48
N ASN A 275 -18.99 24.88 -14.25
CA ASN A 275 -19.07 26.32 -14.00
C ASN A 275 -17.76 27.03 -14.41
N GLU A 276 -17.77 28.36 -14.46
CA GLU A 276 -16.64 29.16 -14.96
C GLU A 276 -15.37 28.98 -14.11
N THR A 277 -15.53 28.81 -12.79
CA THR A 277 -14.42 28.57 -11.87
C THR A 277 -13.79 27.19 -12.10
N GLU A 278 -14.60 26.15 -12.27
CA GLU A 278 -14.16 24.78 -12.56
C GLU A 278 -13.44 24.69 -13.92
N LYS A 279 -13.95 25.41 -14.93
CA LYS A 279 -13.30 25.51 -16.25
C LYS A 279 -11.91 26.14 -16.15
N ALA A 280 -11.78 27.22 -15.38
CA ALA A 280 -10.49 27.88 -15.15
C ALA A 280 -9.49 26.97 -14.43
N MET A 281 -9.95 26.15 -13.47
CA MET A 281 -9.09 25.15 -12.80
C MET A 281 -8.61 24.06 -13.78
N CYS A 282 -9.52 23.52 -14.60
CA CYS A 282 -9.17 22.53 -15.63
C CYS A 282 -8.12 23.08 -16.60
N ASP A 283 -8.30 24.31 -17.10
CA ASP A 283 -7.36 24.92 -18.04
C ASP A 283 -6.02 25.26 -17.39
N SER A 284 -6.02 25.72 -16.13
CA SER A 284 -4.80 25.99 -15.38
C SER A 284 -3.98 24.71 -15.15
N GLN A 285 -4.64 23.62 -14.78
CA GLN A 285 -3.97 22.37 -14.43
C GLN A 285 -3.46 21.61 -15.65
N THR A 286 -4.22 21.60 -16.75
CA THR A 286 -3.76 21.03 -18.04
C THR A 286 -2.61 21.83 -18.67
N ARG A 287 -2.53 23.15 -18.41
CA ARG A 287 -1.37 23.96 -18.81
C ARG A 287 -0.14 23.70 -17.93
N ALA A 288 -0.33 23.46 -16.63
CA ALA A 288 0.77 23.31 -15.67
C ALA A 288 1.47 21.95 -15.75
N ILE A 289 0.77 20.90 -16.17
CA ILE A 289 1.28 19.52 -16.17
C ILE A 289 1.37 19.03 -17.62
N PRO A 290 2.58 18.98 -18.22
CA PRO A 290 2.77 18.49 -19.58
C PRO A 290 2.24 17.05 -19.74
N GLY A 291 1.34 16.86 -20.71
CA GLY A 291 0.73 15.56 -21.00
C GLY A 291 -0.56 15.25 -20.23
N TYR A 292 -0.98 16.10 -19.29
CA TYR A 292 -2.24 15.93 -18.59
C TYR A 292 -3.40 16.55 -19.40
N THR A 293 -4.33 15.71 -19.82
CA THR A 293 -5.40 16.09 -20.76
C THR A 293 -6.65 16.60 -20.05
N LYS A 294 -7.51 17.35 -20.77
CA LYS A 294 -8.80 17.79 -20.23
C LYS A 294 -9.71 16.61 -19.88
N GLU A 295 -9.65 15.51 -20.63
CA GLU A 295 -10.45 14.31 -20.32
C GLU A 295 -10.00 13.63 -19.02
N GLU A 296 -8.70 13.59 -18.74
CA GLU A 296 -8.16 13.04 -17.49
C GLU A 296 -8.56 13.90 -16.30
N TRP A 297 -8.46 15.24 -16.41
CA TRP A 297 -8.92 16.16 -15.38
C TRP A 297 -10.41 15.97 -15.07
N LEU A 298 -11.26 15.83 -16.09
CA LEU A 298 -12.70 15.59 -15.92
C LEU A 298 -13.02 14.27 -15.21
N LYS A 299 -12.26 13.21 -15.47
CA LYS A 299 -12.40 11.92 -14.77
C LYS A 299 -12.05 12.06 -13.29
N ASP A 300 -10.93 12.70 -13.00
CA ASP A 300 -10.48 12.92 -11.62
C ASP A 300 -11.45 13.83 -10.85
N TYR A 301 -11.95 14.88 -11.51
CA TYR A 301 -12.97 15.77 -10.95
C TYR A 301 -14.28 15.03 -10.63
N ALA A 302 -14.76 14.18 -11.55
CA ALA A 302 -15.94 13.35 -11.31
C ALA A 302 -15.75 12.37 -10.16
N MET A 303 -14.55 11.78 -10.03
CA MET A 303 -14.22 10.88 -8.91
C MET A 303 -14.16 11.62 -7.57
N GLN A 304 -13.61 12.83 -7.52
CA GLN A 304 -13.58 13.65 -6.30
C GLN A 304 -14.99 14.06 -5.87
N LYS A 305 -15.83 14.51 -6.81
CA LYS A 305 -17.21 14.92 -6.54
C LYS A 305 -18.11 13.74 -6.10
N ALA A 306 -17.77 12.51 -6.49
CA ALA A 306 -18.48 11.31 -6.03
C ALA A 306 -18.08 10.85 -4.62
N ARG A 307 -16.96 11.36 -4.08
CA ARG A 307 -16.46 11.01 -2.74
C ARG A 307 -16.89 11.98 -1.64
N GLY A 308 -17.25 13.21 -1.99
CA GLY A 308 -17.80 14.22 -1.08
C GLY A 308 -19.32 14.16 -1.05
#